data_AF-A0AAE1PAM5-F1
#
_entry.id   AF-A0AAE1PAM5-F1
#
_cell.length_a   1.000
_cell.length_b   1.000
_cell.length_c   1.000
_cell.angle_alpha   90.00
_cell.angle_beta   90.00
_cell.angle_gamma   90.00
#
_symmetry.space_group_name_H-M   'P 1'
#
loop_
_entity.id
_entity.type
_entity.pdbx_description
1 polymer ?
#
loop_
_entity_poly.entity_id
_entity_poly.type
_entity_poly.pdbx_seq_one_letter_code
_entity_poly.pdbx_strand_id
1 'polypeptide(L)'
;METAMVTRKMMETAMVTRKMMERVMETRKMMETAMVIRKMVVTRKMMDIVRVIMMVLLVMVIPPVSSCRYKFSNGSEINLMMVASAQQNTPRFVDCPAQNGSDNTLYTYNPCFPYTYPPDGQMMACSTSNDVAVCQGDEGYINIGTQDSATFNFDPTSQKWIVSYYNSIGDKQTNVTLQCTTDQNDTLIVWGETKGNHRSVYNMTLVSRCACVDGCGTPILPRGMSVGSFMLLLLVIALVVYLVVGYLYRRFIIGARGIELLPHLSFWMDFPLLVRDGFFFLVRCGPHDMTYERI
;
A
#
# COMPACT_ATOMS: atom_id res chain seq x y z
N MET A 1 27.31 23.66 -84.24
CA MET A 1 27.29 22.26 -83.77
C MET A 1 27.69 22.17 -82.30
N GLU A 2 28.72 22.88 -81.87
CA GLU A 2 29.16 22.93 -80.45
C GLU A 2 28.09 23.42 -79.45
N THR A 3 27.32 24.45 -79.80
CA THR A 3 26.28 25.02 -78.92
C THR A 3 25.18 24.02 -78.54
N ALA A 4 24.78 23.15 -79.47
CA ALA A 4 23.78 22.10 -79.23
C ALA A 4 24.31 20.94 -78.38
N MET A 5 25.63 20.70 -78.44
CA MET A 5 26.30 19.67 -77.64
C MET A 5 26.46 20.12 -76.18
N VAL A 6 26.79 21.40 -75.98
CA VAL A 6 26.89 22.02 -74.65
C VAL A 6 25.54 22.02 -73.94
N THR A 7 24.45 22.37 -74.62
CA THR A 7 23.11 22.38 -74.02
C THR A 7 22.61 20.99 -73.65
N ARG A 8 22.88 19.95 -74.47
CA ARG A 8 22.56 18.55 -74.11
C ARG A 8 23.30 18.11 -72.85
N LYS A 9 24.59 18.41 -72.75
CA LYS A 9 25.42 18.05 -71.59
C LYS A 9 24.94 18.77 -70.32
N MET A 10 24.54 20.03 -70.44
CA MET A 10 23.94 20.79 -69.33
C MET A 10 22.60 20.19 -68.88
N MET A 11 21.76 19.76 -69.83
CA MET A 11 20.46 19.15 -69.54
C MET A 11 20.60 17.79 -68.84
N GLU A 12 21.57 16.97 -69.27
CA GLU A 12 21.90 15.70 -68.60
C GLU A 12 22.41 15.94 -67.17
N THR A 13 23.32 16.90 -66.98
CA THR A 13 23.80 17.24 -65.63
C THR A 13 22.68 17.77 -64.73
N ALA A 14 21.75 18.57 -65.26
CA ALA A 14 20.60 19.07 -64.51
C ALA A 14 19.62 17.95 -64.11
N MET A 15 19.45 16.96 -64.99
CA MET A 15 18.60 15.79 -64.71
C MET A 15 19.21 14.89 -63.63
N VAL A 16 20.53 14.68 -63.69
CA VAL A 16 21.27 13.90 -62.68
C VAL A 16 21.23 14.60 -61.32
N THR A 17 21.45 15.92 -61.26
CA THR A 17 21.40 16.68 -60.00
C THR A 17 19.99 16.70 -59.40
N ARG A 18 18.94 16.84 -60.22
CA ARG A 18 17.55 16.74 -59.75
C ARG A 18 17.26 15.37 -59.13
N LYS A 19 17.65 14.29 -59.81
CA LYS A 19 17.46 12.91 -59.30
C LYS A 19 18.26 12.63 -58.04
N MET A 20 19.46 13.23 -57.90
CA MET A 20 20.23 13.17 -56.66
C MET A 20 19.54 13.94 -55.52
N MET A 21 19.03 15.15 -55.77
CA MET A 21 18.30 15.93 -54.77
C MET A 21 17.04 15.22 -54.27
N GLU A 22 16.29 14.56 -55.16
CA GLU A 22 15.11 13.76 -54.81
C GLU A 22 15.48 12.61 -53.84
N ARG A 23 16.55 11.86 -54.13
CA ARG A 23 17.06 10.80 -53.25
C ARG A 23 17.55 11.34 -51.90
N VAL A 24 18.19 12.51 -51.88
CA VAL A 24 18.63 13.16 -50.63
C VAL A 24 17.42 13.62 -49.80
N MET A 25 16.37 14.13 -50.44
CA MET A 25 15.16 14.57 -49.75
C MET A 25 14.38 13.37 -49.18
N GLU A 26 14.32 12.26 -49.91
CA GLU A 26 13.66 11.02 -49.48
C GLU A 26 14.39 10.34 -48.32
N THR A 27 15.73 10.29 -48.37
CA THR A 27 16.55 9.82 -47.24
C THR A 27 16.43 10.71 -46.01
N ARG A 28 16.34 12.04 -46.17
CA ARG A 28 16.05 12.95 -45.04
C ARG A 28 14.70 12.67 -44.39
N LYS A 29 13.62 12.50 -45.17
CA LYS A 29 12.30 12.12 -44.66
C LYS A 29 12.32 10.78 -43.92
N MET A 30 13.06 9.79 -44.43
CA MET A 30 13.23 8.51 -43.74
C MET A 30 14.00 8.63 -42.40
N MET A 31 14.99 9.51 -42.31
CA MET A 31 15.70 9.78 -41.05
C MET A 31 14.80 10.49 -40.03
N GLU A 32 14.03 11.49 -40.45
CA GLU A 32 13.10 12.23 -39.58
C GLU A 32 12.01 11.30 -39.01
N THR A 33 11.40 10.47 -39.86
CA THR A 33 10.37 9.50 -39.43
C THR A 33 10.95 8.44 -38.49
N ALA A 34 12.14 7.92 -38.76
CA ALA A 34 12.82 6.98 -37.85
C ALA A 34 13.15 7.61 -36.49
N MET A 35 13.54 8.89 -36.46
CA MET A 35 13.80 9.63 -35.21
C MET A 35 12.51 9.82 -34.40
N VAL A 36 11.40 10.16 -35.06
CA VAL A 36 10.08 10.31 -34.43
C VAL A 36 9.59 9.00 -33.85
N ILE A 37 9.68 7.89 -34.59
CA ILE A 37 9.28 6.55 -34.12
C ILE A 37 10.13 6.14 -32.91
N ARG A 38 11.46 6.34 -32.96
CA ARG A 38 12.34 6.05 -31.82
C ARG A 38 11.94 6.86 -30.58
N LYS A 39 11.66 8.15 -30.72
CA LYS A 39 11.17 8.99 -29.61
C LYS A 39 9.84 8.48 -29.04
N MET A 40 8.87 8.13 -29.89
CA MET A 40 7.58 7.58 -29.46
C MET A 40 7.71 6.25 -28.70
N VAL A 41 8.54 5.32 -29.20
CA VAL A 41 8.76 4.03 -28.53
C VAL A 41 9.40 4.23 -27.16
N VAL A 42 10.36 5.15 -27.07
CA VAL A 42 11.06 5.46 -25.82
C VAL A 42 10.13 6.15 -24.81
N THR A 43 9.32 7.13 -25.23
CA THR A 43 8.35 7.79 -24.33
C THR A 43 7.27 6.82 -23.85
N ARG A 44 6.82 5.89 -24.71
CA ARG A 44 5.87 4.85 -24.33
C ARG A 44 6.45 3.89 -23.28
N LYS A 45 7.65 3.35 -23.51
CA LYS A 45 8.33 2.52 -22.50
C LYS A 45 8.56 3.25 -21.18
N MET A 46 8.87 4.55 -21.25
CA MET A 46 9.04 5.38 -20.06
C MET A 46 7.73 5.50 -19.27
N MET A 47 6.61 5.76 -19.97
CA MET A 47 5.29 5.85 -19.39
C MET A 47 4.86 4.52 -18.75
N ASP A 48 5.19 3.39 -19.37
CA ASP A 48 4.88 2.06 -18.82
C ASP A 48 5.67 1.78 -17.53
N ILE A 49 6.96 2.15 -17.47
CA ILE A 49 7.78 2.02 -16.24
C ILE A 49 7.20 2.90 -15.12
N VAL A 50 6.85 4.15 -15.42
CA VAL A 50 6.24 5.06 -14.43
C VAL A 50 4.89 4.51 -13.96
N ARG A 51 4.07 3.96 -14.87
CA ARG A 51 2.79 3.32 -14.51
C ARG A 51 2.96 2.12 -13.58
N VAL A 52 3.94 1.25 -13.86
CA VAL A 52 4.23 0.08 -13.00
C VAL A 52 4.68 0.54 -11.62
N ILE A 53 5.58 1.52 -11.54
CA ILE A 53 6.03 2.09 -10.27
C ILE A 53 4.85 2.69 -9.50
N MET A 54 3.99 3.47 -10.16
CA MET A 54 2.79 4.03 -9.53
C MET A 54 1.82 2.96 -9.06
N MET A 55 1.61 1.89 -9.82
CA MET A 55 0.78 0.75 -9.39
C MET A 55 1.35 0.06 -8.15
N VAL A 56 2.66 -0.24 -8.14
CA VAL A 56 3.32 -0.88 -7.00
C VAL A 56 3.25 0.00 -5.75
N LEU A 57 3.45 1.31 -5.90
CA LEU A 57 3.31 2.28 -4.82
C LEU A 57 1.87 2.35 -4.29
N LEU A 58 0.88 2.34 -5.18
CA LEU A 58 -0.53 2.39 -4.81
C LEU A 58 -0.97 1.12 -4.06
N VAL A 59 -0.47 -0.05 -4.46
CA VAL A 59 -0.71 -1.33 -3.78
C VAL A 59 -0.07 -1.38 -2.39
N MET A 60 1.11 -0.77 -2.18
CA MET A 60 1.71 -0.70 -0.84
C MET A 60 0.94 0.19 0.14
N VAL A 61 0.21 1.19 -0.36
CA VAL A 61 -0.51 2.17 0.48
C VAL A 61 -1.94 1.75 0.77
N ILE A 62 -2.55 0.92 -0.09
CA ILE A 62 -3.89 0.39 0.13
C ILE A 62 -3.76 -0.92 0.92
N PRO A 63 -4.10 -0.95 2.23
CA PRO A 63 -4.22 -2.22 2.92
C PRO A 63 -5.25 -3.09 2.19
N PRO A 64 -5.05 -4.43 2.14
CA PRO A 64 -6.02 -5.35 1.56
C PRO A 64 -7.40 -5.02 2.14
N VAL A 65 -8.43 -5.08 1.30
CA VAL A 65 -9.81 -4.72 1.65
C VAL A 65 -10.23 -5.63 2.81
N SER A 66 -10.01 -5.16 4.04
CA SER A 66 -10.16 -6.00 5.22
C SER A 66 -11.65 -6.22 5.41
N SER A 67 -12.05 -7.49 5.51
CA SER A 67 -13.39 -8.00 5.76
C SER A 67 -14.07 -7.50 7.06
N CYS A 68 -13.45 -6.53 7.74
CA CYS A 68 -13.87 -5.93 8.99
C CYS A 68 -14.42 -4.49 8.85
N ARG A 69 -14.75 -4.07 7.62
CA ARG A 69 -15.39 -2.78 7.33
C ARG A 69 -16.75 -3.02 6.70
N TYR A 70 -17.76 -2.30 7.18
CA TYR A 70 -19.07 -2.25 6.59
C TYR A 70 -19.41 -0.82 6.16
N LYS A 71 -19.72 -0.63 4.87
CA LYS A 71 -20.11 0.67 4.30
C LYS A 71 -21.62 0.73 4.12
N PHE A 72 -22.22 1.79 4.64
CA PHE A 72 -23.63 2.07 4.47
C PHE A 72 -23.90 2.81 3.16
N SER A 73 -25.14 2.77 2.67
CA SER A 73 -25.55 3.44 1.43
C SER A 73 -25.49 4.97 1.49
N ASN A 74 -25.60 5.55 2.69
CA ASN A 74 -25.44 6.98 2.95
C ASN A 74 -23.95 7.42 2.97
N GLY A 75 -23.00 6.49 2.86
CA GLY A 75 -21.57 6.76 2.88
C GLY A 75 -20.89 6.65 4.26
N SER A 76 -21.65 6.52 5.36
CA SER A 76 -21.06 6.24 6.67
C SER A 76 -20.48 4.82 6.72
N GLU A 77 -19.57 4.53 7.66
CA GLU A 77 -19.00 3.19 7.80
C GLU A 77 -18.81 2.74 9.26
N ILE A 78 -18.85 1.42 9.47
CA ILE A 78 -18.28 0.78 10.66
C ILE A 78 -16.93 0.21 10.24
N ASN A 79 -15.89 0.54 10.99
CA ASN A 79 -14.52 0.17 10.64
C ASN A 79 -13.74 -0.27 11.89
N LEU A 80 -13.48 -1.57 11.97
CA LEU A 80 -12.83 -2.20 13.13
C LEU A 80 -11.30 -2.22 13.01
N MET A 81 -10.70 -1.62 11.97
CA MET A 81 -9.24 -1.63 11.75
C MET A 81 -8.49 -0.98 12.90
N MET A 82 -9.10 0.05 13.49
CA MET A 82 -8.64 0.72 14.69
C MET A 82 -9.00 -0.04 15.98
N VAL A 83 -9.45 -1.29 15.95
CA VAL A 83 -9.55 -2.18 17.11
C VAL A 83 -8.49 -3.28 17.04
N ALA A 84 -8.11 -3.68 15.82
CA ALA A 84 -7.14 -4.73 15.55
C ALA A 84 -5.79 -4.50 16.24
N SER A 85 -4.98 -5.56 16.33
CA SER A 85 -3.61 -5.44 16.83
C SER A 85 -2.79 -4.49 15.94
N ALA A 86 -1.93 -3.70 16.58
CA ALA A 86 -0.98 -2.83 15.89
C ALA A 86 0.24 -3.59 15.37
N GLN A 87 0.50 -4.79 15.90
CA GLN A 87 1.62 -5.64 15.49
C GLN A 87 1.13 -6.71 14.50
N GLN A 88 1.87 -6.91 13.42
CA GLN A 88 1.55 -7.93 12.42
C GLN A 88 1.59 -9.33 13.03
N ASN A 89 0.71 -10.21 12.56
CA ASN A 89 0.59 -11.61 13.00
C ASN A 89 0.34 -11.82 14.50
N THR A 90 -0.13 -10.80 15.21
CA THR A 90 -0.45 -10.90 16.64
C THR A 90 -1.94 -10.64 16.89
N PRO A 91 -2.57 -11.38 17.81
CA PRO A 91 -3.93 -11.09 18.22
C PRO A 91 -4.03 -9.87 19.15
N ARG A 92 -5.15 -9.14 19.08
CA ARG A 92 -5.42 -8.03 20.01
C ARG A 92 -5.91 -8.52 21.36
N PHE A 93 -6.85 -9.45 21.35
CA PHE A 93 -7.46 -10.03 22.55
C PHE A 93 -6.96 -11.44 22.67
N VAL A 94 -6.24 -11.73 23.75
CA VAL A 94 -5.54 -13.00 23.96
C VAL A 94 -6.13 -13.67 25.18
N ASP A 95 -6.38 -14.98 25.07
CA ASP A 95 -6.80 -15.85 26.16
C ASP A 95 -7.92 -15.27 27.04
N CYS A 96 -8.95 -14.72 26.39
CA CYS A 96 -10.12 -14.19 27.06
C CYS A 96 -11.00 -15.35 27.56
N PRO A 97 -11.26 -15.46 28.88
CA PRO A 97 -12.07 -16.54 29.41
C PRO A 97 -13.55 -16.34 29.05
N ALA A 98 -14.26 -17.44 28.85
CA ALA A 98 -15.72 -17.39 28.75
C ALA A 98 -16.34 -16.96 30.10
N GLN A 99 -17.34 -16.08 30.05
CA GLN A 99 -18.11 -15.65 31.22
C GLN A 99 -19.19 -16.65 31.61
N ASN A 100 -19.53 -17.57 30.72
CA ASN A 100 -20.44 -18.66 31.02
C ASN A 100 -19.70 -19.68 31.91
N GLY A 101 -20.12 -19.83 33.17
CA GLY A 101 -19.45 -20.70 34.15
C GLY A 101 -19.47 -22.20 33.84
N SER A 102 -19.98 -22.60 32.67
CA SER A 102 -19.91 -23.96 32.14
C SER A 102 -18.81 -24.16 31.10
N ASP A 103 -18.21 -23.08 30.57
CA ASP A 103 -17.16 -23.09 29.58
C ASP A 103 -15.86 -22.56 30.21
N ASN A 104 -14.86 -23.43 30.37
CA ASN A 104 -13.56 -23.07 30.93
C ASN A 104 -12.50 -22.81 29.83
N THR A 105 -12.91 -22.70 28.57
CA THR A 105 -12.00 -22.49 27.45
C THR A 105 -11.61 -21.01 27.29
N LEU A 106 -10.47 -20.80 26.66
CA LEU A 106 -9.88 -19.48 26.44
C LEU A 106 -10.04 -19.08 24.97
N TYR A 107 -10.29 -17.80 24.72
CA TYR A 107 -10.57 -17.33 23.36
C TYR A 107 -9.65 -16.19 22.96
N THR A 108 -9.11 -16.29 21.76
CA THR A 108 -8.22 -15.31 21.17
C THR A 108 -8.86 -14.74 19.92
N TYR A 109 -8.83 -13.42 19.77
CA TYR A 109 -9.53 -12.71 18.70
C TYR A 109 -8.73 -11.52 18.19
N ASN A 110 -8.75 -11.35 16.87
CA ASN A 110 -8.26 -10.15 16.21
C ASN A 110 -9.21 -9.79 15.07
N PRO A 111 -9.83 -8.60 15.07
CA PRO A 111 -10.51 -8.13 13.87
C PRO A 111 -9.51 -7.77 12.78
N CYS A 112 -9.93 -7.83 11.51
CA CYS A 112 -9.26 -7.27 10.33
C CYS A 112 -7.97 -7.93 9.84
N PHE A 113 -7.11 -8.37 10.75
CA PHE A 113 -5.79 -8.89 10.41
C PHE A 113 -5.62 -10.31 10.91
N PRO A 114 -5.14 -11.22 10.04
CA PRO A 114 -4.84 -12.56 10.48
C PRO A 114 -3.69 -12.58 11.48
N TYR A 115 -3.65 -13.60 12.31
CA TYR A 115 -2.58 -13.83 13.27
C TYR A 115 -2.26 -15.31 13.39
N THR A 116 -1.13 -15.59 14.04
CA THR A 116 -0.68 -16.94 14.36
C THR A 116 -0.66 -17.07 15.87
N TYR A 117 -1.27 -18.13 16.41
CA TYR A 117 -1.31 -18.37 17.86
C TYR A 117 -1.39 -19.86 18.17
N PRO A 118 -0.59 -20.40 19.11
CA PRO A 118 0.38 -19.74 19.99
C PRO A 118 1.74 -19.51 19.28
N PRO A 119 2.59 -18.58 19.77
CA PRO A 119 3.86 -18.23 19.11
C PRO A 119 4.92 -19.36 19.14
N ASP A 120 4.81 -20.35 20.03
CA ASP A 120 5.86 -21.34 20.33
C ASP A 120 5.86 -22.60 19.45
N GLY A 121 5.39 -22.50 18.20
CA GLY A 121 5.61 -23.55 17.19
C GLY A 121 4.92 -24.89 17.45
N GLN A 122 3.99 -24.97 18.42
CA GLN A 122 3.14 -26.13 18.58
C GLN A 122 2.20 -26.23 17.36
N MET A 123 2.19 -27.38 16.68
CA MET A 123 1.39 -27.62 15.48
C MET A 123 -0.10 -27.61 15.82
N MET A 124 -0.78 -26.49 15.58
CA MET A 124 -2.16 -26.26 15.97
C MET A 124 -2.88 -25.49 14.86
N ALA A 125 -4.20 -25.66 14.73
CA ALA A 125 -4.97 -25.13 13.59
C ALA A 125 -4.88 -23.59 13.46
N CYS A 126 -4.69 -22.92 14.59
CA CYS A 126 -4.50 -21.47 14.71
C CYS A 126 -3.10 -20.97 14.32
N SER A 127 -2.15 -21.88 14.13
CA SER A 127 -0.79 -21.56 13.67
C SER A 127 -0.54 -21.99 12.23
N THR A 128 -1.30 -22.96 11.71
CA THR A 128 -1.17 -23.44 10.33
C THR A 128 -1.95 -22.60 9.30
N SER A 129 -2.96 -21.86 9.75
CA SER A 129 -3.78 -21.01 8.89
C SER A 129 -3.23 -19.58 8.90
N ASN A 130 -2.93 -19.04 7.71
CA ASN A 130 -2.55 -17.63 7.55
C ASN A 130 -3.75 -16.67 7.53
N ASP A 131 -4.96 -17.18 7.80
CA ASP A 131 -6.22 -16.43 7.71
C ASP A 131 -7.05 -16.48 9.01
N VAL A 132 -6.42 -16.63 10.17
CA VAL A 132 -7.16 -16.80 11.44
C VAL A 132 -7.73 -15.47 11.95
N ALA A 133 -9.03 -15.44 12.26
CA ALA A 133 -9.67 -14.33 12.98
C ALA A 133 -9.95 -14.66 14.45
N VAL A 134 -10.34 -15.90 14.74
CA VAL A 134 -10.76 -16.32 16.07
C VAL A 134 -10.22 -17.73 16.37
N CYS A 135 -9.69 -17.91 17.58
CA CYS A 135 -9.21 -19.17 18.09
C CYS A 135 -9.77 -19.49 19.47
N GLN A 136 -10.01 -20.76 19.71
CA GLN A 136 -10.37 -21.30 21.02
C GLN A 136 -9.25 -22.22 21.52
N GLY A 137 -8.79 -21.99 22.74
CA GLY A 137 -7.87 -22.82 23.50
C GLY A 137 -8.63 -23.72 24.47
N ASP A 138 -8.63 -25.01 24.17
CA ASP A 138 -9.13 -26.11 25.00
C ASP A 138 -7.98 -27.12 25.24
N GLU A 139 -8.10 -28.39 24.86
CA GLU A 139 -6.97 -29.36 24.79
C GLU A 139 -5.94 -29.00 23.70
N GLY A 140 -6.27 -28.01 22.88
CA GLY A 140 -5.44 -27.38 21.87
C GLY A 140 -6.11 -26.11 21.32
N TYR A 141 -5.55 -25.52 20.27
CA TYR A 141 -5.97 -24.27 19.66
C TYR A 141 -6.62 -24.60 18.33
N ILE A 142 -7.93 -24.45 18.30
CA ILE A 142 -8.76 -24.71 17.14
C ILE A 142 -9.16 -23.39 16.49
N ASN A 143 -9.03 -23.33 15.16
CA ASN A 143 -9.49 -22.20 14.38
C ASN A 143 -11.03 -22.27 14.29
N ILE A 144 -11.69 -21.27 14.86
CA ILE A 144 -13.16 -21.19 14.91
C ILE A 144 -13.71 -20.05 14.02
N GLY A 145 -12.85 -19.35 13.30
CA GLY A 145 -13.24 -18.29 12.36
C GLY A 145 -12.07 -17.75 11.55
N THR A 146 -12.25 -17.55 10.25
CA THR A 146 -11.22 -16.99 9.35
C THR A 146 -11.53 -15.56 8.90
N GLN A 147 -10.54 -14.72 8.59
CA GLN A 147 -10.81 -13.33 8.20
C GLN A 147 -11.59 -13.26 6.89
N ASP A 148 -11.29 -14.11 5.91
CA ASP A 148 -11.97 -14.11 4.60
C ASP A 148 -13.47 -14.42 4.71
N SER A 149 -13.88 -15.10 5.78
CA SER A 149 -15.28 -15.48 6.01
C SER A 149 -16.15 -14.40 6.67
N ALA A 150 -15.60 -13.23 7.00
CA ALA A 150 -16.31 -12.27 7.83
C ALA A 150 -17.52 -11.66 7.10
N THR A 151 -18.68 -11.71 7.76
CA THR A 151 -19.94 -11.14 7.25
C THR A 151 -20.61 -10.26 8.29
N PHE A 152 -21.06 -9.07 7.90
CA PHE A 152 -21.81 -8.16 8.77
C PHE A 152 -23.31 -8.37 8.63
N ASN A 153 -23.97 -8.61 9.76
CA ASN A 153 -25.42 -8.76 9.86
C ASN A 153 -25.95 -7.78 10.91
N PHE A 154 -27.12 -7.21 10.67
CA PHE A 154 -27.80 -6.36 11.67
C PHE A 154 -28.85 -7.19 12.39
N ASP A 155 -28.79 -7.24 13.72
CA ASP A 155 -29.82 -7.86 14.54
C ASP A 155 -30.88 -6.82 14.95
N PRO A 156 -32.11 -6.90 14.42
CA PRO A 156 -33.16 -5.92 14.71
C PRO A 156 -33.67 -6.01 16.16
N THR A 157 -33.49 -7.14 16.85
CA THR A 157 -33.97 -7.32 18.22
C THR A 157 -33.05 -6.64 19.23
N SER A 158 -31.74 -6.83 19.11
CA SER A 158 -30.76 -6.17 19.99
C SER A 158 -30.35 -4.78 19.50
N GLN A 159 -30.73 -4.38 18.29
CA GLN A 159 -30.29 -3.16 17.60
C GLN A 159 -28.77 -3.04 17.51
N LYS A 160 -28.07 -4.17 17.34
CA LYS A 160 -26.61 -4.24 17.26
C LYS A 160 -26.18 -4.87 15.94
N TRP A 161 -25.01 -4.43 15.47
CA TRP A 161 -24.32 -5.09 14.36
C TRP A 161 -23.57 -6.31 14.86
N ILE A 162 -23.54 -7.37 14.07
CA ILE A 162 -22.86 -8.62 14.38
C ILE A 162 -21.93 -8.93 13.22
N VAL A 163 -20.66 -9.22 13.53
CA VAL A 163 -19.71 -9.77 12.58
C VAL A 163 -19.65 -11.27 12.80
N SER A 164 -20.01 -12.04 11.79
CA SER A 164 -19.96 -13.50 11.83
C SER A 164 -18.74 -14.02 11.10
N TYR A 165 -18.04 -14.98 11.70
CA TYR A 165 -16.89 -15.67 11.15
C TYR A 165 -17.18 -17.17 11.08
N TYR A 166 -16.56 -17.84 10.10
CA TYR A 166 -16.71 -19.25 9.80
C TYR A 166 -15.31 -19.85 9.72
N ASN A 167 -15.11 -21.04 10.30
CA ASN A 167 -13.90 -21.80 10.01
C ASN A 167 -13.94 -22.35 8.56
N SER A 168 -12.80 -22.84 8.06
CA SER A 168 -12.67 -23.33 6.68
C SER A 168 -13.62 -24.49 6.32
N ILE A 169 -14.09 -25.25 7.31
CA ILE A 169 -15.01 -26.39 7.11
C ILE A 169 -16.48 -25.92 7.12
N GLY A 170 -16.79 -24.82 7.80
CA GLY A 170 -18.16 -24.32 7.94
C GLY A 170 -18.96 -24.98 9.07
N ASP A 171 -18.31 -25.72 9.98
CA ASP A 171 -18.92 -26.40 11.14
C ASP A 171 -18.71 -25.65 12.48
N LYS A 172 -17.98 -24.53 12.46
CA LYS A 172 -17.81 -23.60 13.61
C LYS A 172 -18.06 -22.15 13.25
N GLN A 173 -18.99 -21.50 13.93
CA GLN A 173 -19.40 -20.10 13.68
C GLN A 173 -19.09 -19.24 14.89
N THR A 174 -18.40 -18.12 14.69
CA THR A 174 -18.22 -17.11 15.73
C THR A 174 -19.05 -15.87 15.42
N ASN A 175 -19.86 -15.41 16.37
CA ASN A 175 -20.61 -14.16 16.27
C ASN A 175 -20.02 -13.13 17.23
N VAL A 176 -19.57 -12.01 16.66
CA VAL A 176 -19.03 -10.86 17.38
C VAL A 176 -20.04 -9.72 17.35
N THR A 177 -20.77 -9.56 18.45
CA THR A 177 -21.74 -8.47 18.61
C THR A 177 -20.99 -7.17 18.89
N LEU A 178 -21.22 -6.16 18.06
CA LEU A 178 -20.62 -4.85 18.15
C LEU A 178 -21.42 -3.97 19.12
N GLN A 179 -20.79 -3.61 20.23
CA GLN A 179 -21.35 -2.71 21.24
C GLN A 179 -20.60 -1.37 21.20
N CYS A 180 -21.30 -0.35 20.72
CA CYS A 180 -20.83 1.02 20.71
C CYS A 180 -20.64 1.54 22.15
N THR A 181 -19.49 2.15 22.43
CA THR A 181 -19.21 2.92 23.66
C THR A 181 -18.56 4.25 23.32
N THR A 182 -18.68 5.22 24.23
CA THR A 182 -17.92 6.49 24.19
C THR A 182 -16.53 6.37 24.83
N ASP A 183 -16.26 5.25 25.51
CA ASP A 183 -14.98 5.00 26.17
C ASP A 183 -13.84 4.80 25.17
N GLN A 184 -12.61 5.10 25.61
CA GLN A 184 -11.41 4.91 24.78
C GLN A 184 -10.89 3.47 24.81
N ASN A 185 -11.32 2.65 25.77
CA ASN A 185 -10.80 1.30 25.97
C ASN A 185 -11.66 0.28 25.24
N ASP A 186 -11.03 -0.47 24.34
CA ASP A 186 -11.64 -1.61 23.67
C ASP A 186 -11.63 -2.83 24.60
N THR A 187 -12.78 -3.49 24.77
CA THR A 187 -12.87 -4.73 25.57
C THR A 187 -13.63 -5.82 24.81
N LEU A 188 -13.24 -7.07 25.04
CA LEU A 188 -13.90 -8.24 24.49
C LEU A 188 -14.51 -9.05 25.62
N ILE A 189 -15.82 -9.28 25.53
CA ILE A 189 -16.57 -10.13 26.44
C ILE A 189 -16.89 -11.42 25.70
N VAL A 190 -16.46 -12.56 26.23
CA VAL A 190 -16.70 -13.86 25.61
C VAL A 190 -17.79 -14.59 26.38
N TRP A 191 -18.86 -14.99 25.69
CA TRP A 191 -19.97 -15.74 26.29
C TRP A 191 -19.77 -17.26 26.20
N GLY A 192 -18.81 -17.71 25.40
CA GLY A 192 -18.44 -19.12 25.24
C GLY A 192 -19.19 -19.84 24.12
N GLU A 193 -19.05 -21.17 24.10
CA GLU A 193 -19.68 -22.04 23.12
C GLU A 193 -21.15 -22.33 23.45
N THR A 194 -22.00 -22.26 22.42
CA THR A 194 -23.39 -22.70 22.45
C THR A 194 -23.63 -23.71 21.33
N LYS A 195 -24.48 -24.71 21.60
CA LYS A 195 -24.85 -25.71 20.60
C LYS A 195 -25.91 -25.13 19.67
N GLY A 196 -25.54 -24.90 18.41
CA GLY A 196 -26.46 -24.57 17.34
C GLY A 196 -27.02 -25.82 16.65
N ASN A 197 -27.95 -25.63 15.71
CA ASN A 197 -28.41 -26.71 14.85
C ASN A 197 -27.28 -27.16 13.90
N HIS A 198 -26.69 -28.32 14.19
CA HIS A 198 -25.60 -28.94 13.42
C HIS A 198 -24.27 -28.16 13.41
N ARG A 199 -24.09 -27.16 14.27
CA ARG A 199 -22.90 -26.32 14.32
C ARG A 199 -22.57 -25.82 15.72
N SER A 200 -21.29 -25.71 16.06
CA SER A 200 -20.84 -24.99 17.25
C SER A 200 -20.88 -23.48 17.02
N VAL A 201 -21.60 -22.75 17.88
CA VAL A 201 -21.77 -21.29 17.78
C VAL A 201 -21.11 -20.63 18.98
N TYR A 202 -20.14 -19.77 18.71
CA TYR A 202 -19.35 -19.04 19.71
C TYR A 202 -19.80 -17.58 19.73
N ASN A 203 -20.29 -17.11 20.87
CA ASN A 203 -20.79 -15.74 20.98
C ASN A 203 -19.83 -14.87 21.79
N MET A 204 -19.54 -13.68 21.28
CA MET A 204 -18.72 -12.67 21.96
C MET A 204 -19.27 -11.27 21.69
N THR A 205 -19.00 -10.34 22.59
CA THR A 205 -19.35 -8.92 22.47
C THR A 205 -18.08 -8.09 22.45
N LEU A 206 -17.87 -7.35 21.37
CA LEU A 206 -16.80 -6.37 21.27
C LEU A 206 -17.35 -5.01 21.68
N VAL A 207 -16.86 -4.47 22.78
CA VAL A 207 -17.18 -3.11 23.24
C VAL A 207 -16.07 -2.18 22.77
N SER A 208 -16.41 -1.26 21.87
CA SER A 208 -15.44 -0.31 21.31
C SER A 208 -16.13 0.94 20.78
N ARG A 209 -15.42 2.06 20.74
CA ARG A 209 -15.84 3.24 19.98
C ARG A 209 -15.92 2.98 18.47
N CYS A 210 -15.09 2.06 17.94
CA CYS A 210 -15.12 1.69 16.52
C CYS A 210 -16.36 0.87 16.13
N ALA A 211 -17.09 0.34 17.11
CA ALA A 211 -18.38 -0.32 16.89
C ALA A 211 -19.50 0.68 16.55
N CYS A 212 -19.30 1.97 16.84
CA CYS A 212 -20.23 3.03 16.45
C CYS A 212 -20.04 3.39 14.97
N VAL A 213 -21.12 3.79 14.31
CA VAL A 213 -21.07 4.35 12.94
C VAL A 213 -20.18 5.60 12.94
N ASP A 214 -19.14 5.61 12.10
CA ASP A 214 -18.09 6.64 12.02
C ASP A 214 -17.37 6.94 13.35
N GLY A 215 -17.48 6.06 14.34
CA GLY A 215 -17.04 6.33 15.71
C GLY A 215 -15.53 6.46 15.88
N CYS A 216 -14.75 5.72 15.08
CA CYS A 216 -13.29 5.67 15.21
C CYS A 216 -12.52 6.75 14.45
N GLY A 217 -13.22 7.67 13.78
CA GLY A 217 -12.63 8.79 13.08
C GLY A 217 -11.79 8.41 11.86
N THR A 218 -11.83 9.26 10.84
CA THR A 218 -10.88 9.25 9.72
C THR A 218 -9.78 10.27 9.99
N PRO A 219 -8.51 10.04 9.62
CA PRO A 219 -8.01 9.01 8.71
C PRO A 219 -7.59 7.71 9.42
N ILE A 220 -7.99 6.59 8.82
CA ILE A 220 -7.62 5.25 9.28
C ILE A 220 -6.18 4.99 8.83
N LEU A 221 -5.21 5.50 9.59
CA LEU A 221 -3.84 4.98 9.51
C LEU A 221 -3.86 3.53 10.00
N PRO A 222 -3.17 2.59 9.34
CA PRO A 222 -2.99 1.26 9.89
C PRO A 222 -2.50 1.37 11.34
N ARG A 223 -3.20 0.72 12.26
CA ARG A 223 -2.87 0.77 13.69
C ARG A 223 -1.41 0.33 13.84
N GLY A 224 -0.59 1.16 14.49
CA GLY A 224 0.87 0.95 14.59
C GLY A 224 1.74 1.85 13.71
N MET A 225 1.16 2.54 12.72
CA MET A 225 1.87 3.58 11.97
C MET A 225 1.67 4.95 12.61
N SER A 226 2.77 5.57 13.05
CA SER A 226 2.75 6.98 13.44
C SER A 226 2.48 7.86 12.22
N VAL A 227 1.78 8.99 12.43
CA VAL A 227 1.61 10.04 11.40
C VAL A 227 2.97 10.44 10.83
N GLY A 228 4.01 10.52 11.67
CA GLY A 228 5.37 10.83 11.24
C GLY A 228 5.92 9.79 10.28
N SER A 229 5.76 8.50 10.58
CA SER A 229 6.19 7.41 9.71
C SER A 229 5.45 7.41 8.37
N PHE A 230 4.16 7.72 8.37
CA PHE A 230 3.37 7.86 7.14
C PHE A 230 3.83 9.04 6.28
N MET A 231 4.09 10.20 6.89
CA MET A 231 4.61 11.37 6.18
C MET A 231 6.01 11.11 5.60
N LEU A 232 6.89 10.43 6.35
CA LEU A 232 8.20 10.01 5.87
C LEU A 232 8.08 9.00 4.72
N LEU A 233 7.15 8.05 4.80
CA LEU A 233 6.87 7.11 3.71
C LEU A 233 6.45 7.86 2.44
N LEU A 234 5.50 8.80 2.53
CA LEU A 234 5.07 9.62 1.39
C LEU A 234 6.24 10.42 0.80
N LEU A 235 7.10 10.98 1.64
CA LEU A 235 8.29 11.72 1.20
C LEU A 235 9.28 10.82 0.45
N VAL A 236 9.55 9.61 0.96
CA VAL A 236 10.42 8.63 0.29
C VAL A 236 9.83 8.18 -1.04
N ILE A 237 8.52 7.97 -1.10
CA ILE A 237 7.83 7.63 -2.35
C ILE A 237 7.97 8.76 -3.37
N ALA A 238 7.71 10.01 -2.96
CA ALA A 238 7.85 11.17 -3.83
C ALA A 238 9.30 11.34 -4.32
N LEU A 239 10.28 11.08 -3.46
CA LEU A 239 11.71 11.09 -3.80
C LEU A 239 12.05 10.06 -4.88
N VAL A 240 11.60 8.81 -4.71
CA VAL A 240 11.83 7.73 -5.68
C VAL A 240 11.21 8.08 -7.03
N VAL A 241 9.96 8.56 -7.04
CA VAL A 241 9.29 9.01 -8.27
C VAL A 241 10.07 10.13 -8.94
N TYR A 242 10.49 11.14 -8.19
CA TYR A 242 11.30 12.24 -8.70
C TYR A 242 12.63 11.75 -9.32
N LEU A 243 13.36 10.88 -8.63
CA LEU A 243 14.63 10.34 -9.11
C LEU A 243 14.44 9.49 -10.37
N VAL A 244 13.43 8.61 -10.40
CA VAL A 244 13.17 7.74 -11.56
C VAL A 244 12.71 8.56 -12.77
N VAL A 245 11.71 9.43 -12.59
CA VAL A 245 11.19 10.27 -13.69
C VAL A 245 12.29 11.17 -14.22
N GLY A 246 13.04 11.83 -13.33
CA GLY A 246 14.12 12.71 -13.74
C GLY A 246 15.30 11.97 -14.38
N TYR A 247 15.65 10.77 -13.88
CA TYR A 247 16.66 9.90 -14.50
C TYR A 247 16.25 9.51 -15.92
N LEU A 248 15.02 9.02 -16.09
CA LEU A 248 14.51 8.58 -17.38
C LEU A 248 14.46 9.76 -18.36
N TYR A 249 13.98 10.92 -17.91
CA TYR A 249 13.95 12.14 -18.72
C TYR A 249 15.35 12.54 -19.20
N ARG A 250 16.33 12.60 -18.30
CA ARG A 250 17.72 12.96 -18.63
C ARG A 250 18.38 11.93 -19.55
N ARG A 251 18.13 10.64 -19.32
CA ARG A 251 18.68 9.55 -20.12
C ARG A 251 18.16 9.55 -21.55
N PHE A 252 16.84 9.72 -21.72
CA PHE A 252 16.16 9.40 -22.96
C PHE A 252 15.74 10.61 -23.80
N ILE A 253 15.45 11.74 -23.15
CA ILE A 253 15.07 12.98 -23.85
C ILE A 253 16.30 13.85 -24.08
N ILE A 254 17.09 14.09 -23.03
CA ILE A 254 18.30 14.92 -23.11
C ILE A 254 19.49 14.13 -23.67
N GLY A 255 19.55 12.82 -23.41
CA GLY A 255 20.67 11.97 -23.84
C GLY A 255 21.91 12.07 -22.94
N ALA A 256 21.75 12.59 -21.72
CA ALA A 256 22.84 12.72 -20.74
C ALA A 256 23.42 11.34 -20.36
N ARG A 257 24.70 11.33 -19.97
CA ARG A 257 25.44 10.12 -19.57
C ARG A 257 26.23 10.38 -18.30
N GLY A 258 26.52 9.32 -17.54
CA GLY A 258 27.28 9.42 -16.30
C GLY A 258 26.49 10.09 -15.17
N ILE A 259 27.18 10.87 -14.34
CA ILE A 259 26.62 11.47 -13.12
C ILE A 259 25.53 12.52 -13.40
N GLU A 260 25.50 13.08 -14.61
CA GLU A 260 24.50 14.08 -15.04
C GLU A 260 23.09 13.51 -15.23
N LEU A 261 22.95 12.17 -15.13
CA LEU A 261 21.66 11.48 -15.11
C LEU A 261 20.85 11.81 -13.85
N LEU A 262 21.51 12.18 -12.74
CA LEU A 262 20.83 12.58 -11.52
C LEU A 262 20.15 13.94 -11.68
N PRO A 263 18.84 14.05 -11.37
CA PRO A 263 18.14 15.32 -11.40
C PRO A 263 18.69 16.27 -10.34
N HIS A 264 19.00 17.52 -10.73
CA HIS A 264 19.48 18.56 -9.82
C HIS A 264 20.71 18.12 -9.00
N LEU A 265 21.73 17.61 -9.68
CA LEU A 265 22.94 17.05 -9.07
C LEU A 265 23.58 17.98 -8.01
N SER A 266 23.66 19.29 -8.26
CA SER A 266 24.23 20.25 -7.32
C SER A 266 23.55 20.20 -5.95
N PHE A 267 22.22 20.17 -5.93
CA PHE A 267 21.45 20.04 -4.70
C PHE A 267 21.81 18.77 -3.92
N TRP A 268 21.93 17.62 -4.61
CA TRP A 268 22.28 16.35 -3.96
C TRP A 268 23.72 16.31 -3.45
N MET A 269 24.63 17.03 -4.10
CA MET A 269 26.01 17.16 -3.62
C MET A 269 26.08 18.00 -2.35
N ASP A 270 25.24 19.04 -2.24
CA ASP A 270 25.21 19.92 -1.08
C ASP A 270 24.41 19.31 0.08
N PHE A 271 23.40 18.46 -0.20
CA PHE A 271 22.47 17.92 0.80
C PHE A 271 23.14 17.28 2.04
N PRO A 272 24.20 16.43 1.93
CA PRO A 272 24.88 15.87 3.10
C PRO A 272 25.50 16.93 4.01
N LEU A 273 26.00 18.03 3.42
CA LEU A 273 26.56 19.16 4.17
C LEU A 273 25.46 19.91 4.93
N LEU A 274 24.33 20.19 4.26
CA LEU A 274 23.17 20.82 4.89
C LEU A 274 22.60 19.98 6.05
N VAL A 275 22.52 18.65 5.91
CA VAL A 275 22.04 17.75 6.97
C VAL A 275 23.00 17.76 8.16
N ARG A 276 24.32 17.72 7.89
CA ARG A 276 25.35 17.83 8.94
C ARG A 276 25.20 19.13 9.73
N ASP A 277 25.03 20.25 9.05
CA ASP A 277 24.91 21.56 9.68
C ASP A 277 23.63 21.67 10.52
N GLY A 278 22.51 21.15 10.00
CA GLY A 278 21.26 21.08 10.74
C GLY A 278 21.34 20.21 12.01
N PHE A 279 22.03 19.06 11.95
CA PHE A 279 22.25 18.22 13.12
C PHE A 279 23.09 18.91 14.19
N PHE A 280 24.19 19.56 13.80
CA PHE A 280 25.03 20.31 14.75
C PHE A 280 24.27 21.47 15.40
N PHE A 281 23.41 22.16 14.64
CA PHE A 281 22.54 23.22 15.16
C PHE A 281 21.58 22.69 16.23
N LEU A 282 20.96 21.52 15.99
CA LEU A 282 20.02 20.91 16.93
C LEU A 282 20.70 20.37 18.20
N VAL A 283 21.88 19.75 18.08
CA VAL A 283 22.60 19.16 19.22
C VAL A 283 23.27 20.20 20.10
N ARG A 284 23.66 21.36 19.55
CA ARG A 284 24.40 22.39 20.29
C ARG A 284 23.57 23.61 20.71
N CYS A 285 22.25 23.61 20.49
CA CYS A 285 21.30 24.62 20.99
C CYS A 285 21.79 26.09 20.91
N GLY A 286 22.20 26.56 19.74
CA GLY A 286 22.50 27.99 19.52
C GLY A 286 23.53 28.27 18.43
N PRO A 287 23.58 29.51 17.90
CA PRO A 287 24.56 29.89 16.89
C PRO A 287 25.95 30.02 17.54
N HIS A 288 26.95 29.38 16.95
CA HIS A 288 28.33 29.83 17.11
C HIS A 288 28.59 30.85 16.00
N ASP A 289 29.22 31.98 16.34
CA ASP A 289 29.83 32.87 15.37
C ASP A 289 30.80 32.06 14.51
N MET A 290 30.37 31.74 13.29
CA MET A 290 31.22 31.18 12.25
C MET A 290 31.65 32.37 11.41
N THR A 291 32.75 33.00 11.81
CA THR A 291 33.53 33.88 10.95
C THR A 291 33.86 33.10 9.67
N TYR A 292 33.12 33.40 8.59
CA TYR A 292 33.52 33.04 7.24
C TYR A 292 34.83 33.76 6.94
N GLU A 293 35.97 33.12 7.21
CA GLU A 293 37.20 33.53 6.55
C GLU A 293 37.05 33.22 5.07
N ARG A 294 37.01 34.31 4.33
CA ARG A 294 37.05 34.40 2.88
C ARG A 294 38.30 33.67 2.36
N ILE A 295 38.12 32.57 1.66
CA ILE A 295 39.08 32.05 0.67
C ILE A 295 38.30 31.65 -0.58
#